data_AF-A0A952Y1D5-F1
#
_entry.id   AF-A0A952Y1D5-F1
#
_cell.length_a   1.000
_cell.length_b   1.000
_cell.length_c   1.000
_cell.angle_alpha   90.00
_cell.angle_beta   90.00
_cell.angle_gamma   90.00
#
_symmetry.space_group_name_H-M   'P 1'
#
loop_
_entity.id
_entity.type
_entity.pdbx_description
1 polymer ?
#
loop_
_entity_poly.entity_id
_entity_poly.type
_entity_poly.pdbx_seq_one_letter_code
_entity_poly.pdbx_strand_id
1 'polypeptide(L)'
;MSDAKEEAGLENDHYAVVERSAEIIWRRTAESISKGEVDRISDRAVVTLFTAAVKLYAQKCGDERTFRPLAGRYDEIVTATEALTVATELLRALRLGPTEFALWARRRPEDYYDLPADAIEIEDQQELLK
;
A
#
# COMPACT_ATOMS: atom_id res chain seq x y z
N MET A 1 -15.02 -30.03 -24.80
CA MET A 1 -15.23 -30.13 -23.33
C MET A 1 -13.93 -29.91 -22.56
N SER A 2 -13.02 -29.05 -23.05
CA SER A 2 -11.72 -28.76 -22.44
C SER A 2 -11.64 -27.32 -21.89
N ASP A 3 -12.32 -26.35 -22.52
CA ASP A 3 -12.22 -24.93 -22.15
C ASP A 3 -12.98 -24.56 -20.87
N ALA A 4 -14.07 -25.27 -20.54
CA ALA A 4 -14.87 -24.96 -19.34
C ALA A 4 -14.18 -25.31 -18.00
N LYS A 5 -13.02 -25.99 -18.04
CA LYS A 5 -12.22 -26.30 -16.84
C LYS A 5 -11.12 -25.29 -16.56
N GLU A 6 -10.69 -24.51 -17.55
CA GLU A 6 -9.69 -23.45 -17.36
C GLU A 6 -10.32 -22.18 -16.77
N GLU A 7 -11.55 -21.82 -17.17
CA GLU A 7 -12.24 -20.64 -16.62
C GLU A 7 -12.58 -20.79 -15.12
N ALA A 8 -12.92 -22.01 -14.66
CA ALA A 8 -13.21 -22.28 -13.24
C ALA A 8 -11.96 -22.29 -12.33
N GLY A 9 -10.75 -22.28 -12.91
CA GLY A 9 -9.48 -22.27 -12.18
C GLY A 9 -9.02 -20.87 -11.76
N LEU A 10 -9.47 -19.82 -12.46
CA LEU A 10 -9.11 -18.43 -12.19
C LEU A 10 -9.96 -17.79 -11.09
N GLU A 11 -11.13 -18.38 -10.80
CA GLU A 11 -12.03 -17.93 -9.72
C GLU A 11 -11.51 -18.32 -8.32
N ASN A 12 -10.59 -19.30 -8.24
CA ASN A 12 -10.07 -19.86 -6.98
C ASN A 12 -8.62 -19.47 -6.65
N ASP A 13 -7.98 -18.58 -7.41
CA ASP A 13 -6.66 -18.08 -7.05
C ASP A 13 -6.77 -16.92 -6.04
N HIS A 14 -6.54 -17.24 -4.77
CA HIS A 14 -6.52 -16.25 -3.69
C HIS A 14 -5.51 -15.13 -3.92
N TYR A 15 -4.39 -15.36 -4.63
CA TYR A 15 -3.44 -14.31 -4.96
C TYR A 15 -4.05 -13.32 -5.95
N ALA A 16 -4.67 -13.83 -7.02
CA ALA A 16 -5.35 -13.00 -8.00
C ALA A 16 -6.53 -12.22 -7.41
N VAL A 17 -7.21 -12.75 -6.39
CA VAL A 17 -8.24 -12.00 -5.64
C VAL A 17 -7.64 -10.82 -4.89
N VAL A 18 -6.48 -10.98 -4.24
CA VAL A 18 -5.79 -9.88 -3.55
C VAL A 18 -5.35 -8.80 -4.52
N GLU A 19 -4.77 -9.19 -5.66
CA GLU A 19 -4.32 -8.24 -6.69
C GLU A 19 -5.48 -7.43 -7.28
N ARG A 20 -6.56 -8.11 -7.73
CA ARG A 20 -7.78 -7.41 -8.20
C ARG A 20 -8.41 -6.54 -7.12
N SER A 21 -8.41 -7.00 -5.87
CA SER A 21 -8.94 -6.20 -4.77
C SER A 21 -8.13 -4.94 -4.55
N ALA A 22 -6.79 -5.00 -4.66
CA ALA A 22 -5.93 -3.83 -4.53
C ALA A 22 -6.28 -2.75 -5.56
N GLU A 23 -6.49 -3.13 -6.83
CA GLU A 23 -6.92 -2.21 -7.89
C GLU A 23 -8.30 -1.60 -7.62
N ILE A 24 -9.27 -2.42 -7.20
CA ILE A 24 -10.62 -1.96 -6.87
C ILE A 24 -10.59 -0.98 -5.70
N ILE A 25 -9.86 -1.32 -4.63
CA ILE A 25 -9.73 -0.49 -3.43
C ILE A 25 -9.07 0.83 -3.78
N TRP A 26 -7.98 0.83 -4.54
CA TRP A 26 -7.30 2.04 -4.97
C TRP A 26 -8.26 2.99 -5.69
N ARG A 27 -8.90 2.51 -6.76
CA ARG A 27 -9.82 3.31 -7.57
C ARG A 27 -10.99 3.86 -6.76
N ARG A 28 -11.64 3.01 -5.94
CA ARG A 28 -12.82 3.42 -5.16
C ARG A 28 -12.46 4.39 -4.03
N THR A 29 -11.29 4.23 -3.43
CA THR A 29 -10.82 5.14 -2.38
C THR A 29 -10.45 6.50 -2.98
N ALA A 30 -9.73 6.52 -4.11
CA ALA A 30 -9.42 7.77 -4.83
C ALA A 30 -10.70 8.54 -5.25
N GLU A 31 -11.70 7.81 -5.75
CA GLU A 31 -13.03 8.38 -6.07
C GLU A 31 -13.74 8.93 -4.82
N SER A 32 -13.65 8.23 -3.68
CA SER A 32 -14.29 8.66 -2.43
C SER A 32 -13.61 9.89 -1.83
N ILE A 33 -12.27 9.97 -1.91
CA ILE A 33 -11.47 11.12 -1.48
C ILE A 33 -11.81 12.35 -2.33
N SER A 34 -11.82 12.22 -3.65
CA SER A 34 -12.10 13.35 -4.55
C SER A 34 -13.52 13.91 -4.38
N LYS A 35 -14.48 13.07 -3.99
CA LYS A 35 -15.85 13.48 -3.68
C LYS A 35 -16.05 13.96 -2.24
N GLY A 36 -15.04 13.84 -1.38
CA GLY A 36 -15.18 14.14 0.06
C GLY A 36 -16.13 13.19 0.79
N GLU A 37 -16.30 11.96 0.31
CA GLU A 37 -17.25 10.97 0.83
C GLU A 37 -16.56 9.89 1.70
N VAL A 38 -15.36 10.17 2.22
CA VAL A 38 -14.55 9.21 2.99
C VAL A 38 -15.26 8.72 4.25
N ASP A 39 -16.12 9.52 4.86
CA ASP A 39 -16.91 9.17 6.05
C ASP A 39 -17.90 8.01 5.82
N ARG A 40 -18.19 7.68 4.54
CA ARG A 40 -19.01 6.52 4.19
C ARG A 40 -18.26 5.19 4.32
N ILE A 41 -16.93 5.23 4.37
CA ILE A 41 -16.09 4.05 4.56
C ILE A 41 -15.89 3.86 6.06
N SER A 42 -16.38 2.75 6.60
CA SER A 42 -16.27 2.49 8.04
C SER A 42 -14.81 2.39 8.50
N ASP A 43 -14.51 2.89 9.70
CA ASP A 43 -13.20 2.75 10.35
C ASP A 43 -12.71 1.29 10.38
N ARG A 44 -13.61 0.33 10.62
CA ARG A 44 -13.28 -1.10 10.61
C ARG A 44 -12.71 -1.54 9.27
N ALA A 45 -13.23 -1.04 8.16
CA ALA A 45 -12.72 -1.35 6.83
C ALA A 45 -11.32 -0.76 6.64
N VAL A 46 -11.12 0.51 7.01
CA VAL A 46 -9.82 1.19 6.95
C VAL A 46 -8.77 0.43 7.77
N VAL A 47 -9.07 0.08 9.02
CA VAL A 47 -8.17 -0.69 9.89
C VAL A 47 -7.85 -2.06 9.30
N THR A 48 -8.84 -2.74 8.72
CA THR A 48 -8.66 -4.07 8.10
C THR A 48 -7.70 -4.00 6.92
N LEU A 49 -7.95 -3.06 6.00
CA LEU A 49 -7.13 -2.81 4.82
C LEU A 49 -5.70 -2.47 5.22
N PHE A 50 -5.56 -1.53 6.16
CA PHE A 50 -4.26 -1.06 6.59
C PHE A 50 -3.45 -2.14 7.31
N THR A 51 -4.10 -2.92 8.17
CA THR A 51 -3.46 -4.06 8.85
C THR A 51 -2.97 -5.12 7.86
N ALA A 52 -3.79 -5.45 6.85
CA ALA A 52 -3.41 -6.40 5.81
C ALA A 52 -2.22 -5.90 4.99
N ALA A 53 -2.25 -4.62 4.57
CA ALA A 53 -1.16 -3.99 3.82
C ALA A 53 0.16 -3.98 4.60
N VAL A 54 0.14 -3.54 5.86
CA VAL A 54 1.34 -3.50 6.72
C VAL A 54 1.92 -4.90 6.92
N LYS A 55 1.08 -5.90 7.22
CA LYS A 55 1.53 -7.29 7.39
C LYS A 55 2.14 -7.86 6.11
N LEU A 56 1.49 -7.64 4.97
CA LEU A 56 1.96 -8.13 3.68
C LEU A 56 3.28 -7.46 3.28
N TYR A 57 3.37 -6.14 3.43
CA TYR A 57 4.58 -5.38 3.12
C TYR A 57 5.75 -5.83 4.01
N ALA A 58 5.54 -5.95 5.33
CA ALA A 58 6.57 -6.41 6.25
C ALA A 58 7.03 -7.84 5.98
N GLN A 59 6.17 -8.72 5.45
CA GLN A 59 6.57 -10.08 5.07
C GLN A 59 7.30 -10.12 3.72
N LYS A 60 6.97 -9.22 2.78
CA LYS A 60 7.67 -9.12 1.49
C LYS A 60 8.99 -8.37 1.59
N CYS A 61 9.12 -7.45 2.56
CA CYS A 61 10.33 -6.71 2.85
C CYS A 61 11.13 -7.41 3.94
N GLY A 62 12.25 -8.02 3.57
CA GLY A 62 13.18 -8.64 4.51
C GLY A 62 14.59 -8.06 4.34
N ASP A 63 15.57 -8.65 5.02
CA ASP A 63 16.97 -8.19 4.98
C ASP A 63 17.56 -8.15 3.55
N GLU A 64 17.09 -9.01 2.65
CA GLU A 64 17.63 -9.14 1.28
C GLU A 64 16.74 -8.52 0.19
N ARG A 65 15.51 -8.11 0.52
CA ARG A 65 14.57 -7.57 -0.45
C ARG A 65 13.84 -6.37 0.11
N THR A 66 13.98 -5.24 -0.57
CA THR A 66 13.25 -4.02 -0.27
C THR A 66 12.64 -3.46 -1.55
N PHE A 67 11.51 -2.78 -1.41
CA PHE A 67 10.86 -2.02 -2.48
C PHE A 67 10.09 -0.87 -1.86
N ARG A 68 9.78 0.17 -2.65
CA ARG A 68 9.08 1.35 -2.15
C ARG A 68 7.73 0.96 -1.51
N PRO A 69 7.42 1.42 -0.29
CA PRO A 69 6.15 1.12 0.37
C PRO A 69 4.96 1.90 -0.22
N LEU A 70 5.25 3.00 -0.93
CA LEU A 70 4.27 3.94 -1.47
C LEU A 70 4.52 4.13 -2.96
N ALA A 71 3.43 4.35 -3.70
CA ALA A 71 3.48 4.70 -5.11
C ALA A 71 3.99 6.14 -5.33
N GLY A 72 4.39 6.43 -6.56
CA GLY A 72 4.92 7.74 -6.94
C GLY A 72 6.40 7.92 -6.59
N ARG A 73 6.96 9.09 -6.93
CA ARG A 73 8.39 9.36 -6.72
C ARG A 73 8.70 10.08 -5.41
N TYR A 74 7.83 11.01 -5.02
CA TYR A 74 7.97 11.84 -3.81
C TYR A 74 6.59 12.01 -3.14
N ASP A 75 6.16 13.25 -2.89
CA ASP A 75 4.90 13.61 -2.25
C ASP A 75 3.71 13.74 -3.21
N GLU A 76 3.88 13.28 -4.46
CA GLU A 76 2.88 13.35 -5.54
C GLU A 76 1.58 12.60 -5.19
N ILE A 77 1.69 11.50 -4.43
CA ILE A 77 0.56 10.64 -4.07
C ILE A 77 0.27 10.67 -2.56
N VAL A 78 1.32 10.59 -1.74
CA VAL A 78 1.20 10.67 -0.28
C VAL A 78 2.07 11.80 0.20
N THR A 79 1.46 12.81 0.79
CA THR A 79 2.18 13.97 1.32
C THR A 79 2.99 13.61 2.56
N ALA A 80 4.03 14.40 2.85
CA ALA A 80 4.83 14.23 4.06
C ALA A 80 3.97 14.25 5.34
N THR A 81 2.94 15.10 5.39
CA THR A 81 2.02 15.20 6.53
C THR A 81 1.20 13.93 6.72
N GLU A 82 0.67 13.34 5.64
CA GLU A 82 -0.10 12.10 5.70
C GLU A 82 0.80 10.94 6.16
N ALA A 83 2.01 10.83 5.59
CA ALA A 83 2.99 9.83 5.98
C ALA A 83 3.35 9.93 7.47
N LEU A 84 3.65 11.14 7.97
CA LEU A 84 3.98 11.38 9.38
C LEU A 84 2.81 11.12 10.32
N THR A 85 1.59 11.47 9.90
CA THR A 85 0.37 11.21 10.67
C THR A 85 0.19 9.70 10.86
N VAL A 86 0.23 8.94 9.77
CA VAL A 86 0.10 7.48 9.79
C VAL A 86 1.20 6.82 10.61
N ALA A 87 2.46 7.23 10.41
CA ALA A 87 3.59 6.70 11.18
C ALA A 87 3.42 6.95 12.69
N THR A 88 2.98 8.14 13.08
CA THR A 88 2.77 8.51 14.48
C THR A 88 1.63 7.71 15.10
N GLU A 89 0.51 7.53 14.40
CA GLU A 89 -0.61 6.71 14.88
C GLU A 89 -0.21 5.23 15.04
N LEU A 90 0.61 4.70 14.14
CA LEU A 90 1.13 3.33 14.26
C LEU A 90 2.02 3.17 15.49
N LEU A 91 2.97 4.08 15.71
CA LEU A 91 3.82 4.06 16.90
C LEU A 91 2.98 4.15 18.17
N ARG A 92 1.96 5.03 18.19
CA ARG A 92 1.06 5.17 19.34
C ARG A 92 0.23 3.92 19.59
N ALA A 93 -0.33 3.32 18.54
CA ALA A 93 -1.12 2.09 18.64
C ALA A 93 -0.31 0.91 19.19
N LEU A 94 0.98 0.84 18.85
CA LEU A 94 1.91 -0.18 19.32
C LEU A 94 2.64 0.19 20.62
N ARG A 95 2.36 1.38 21.18
CA ARG A 95 3.04 1.93 22.36
C ARG A 95 4.57 1.99 22.21
N LEU A 96 5.03 2.28 21.00
CA LEU A 96 6.44 2.48 20.69
C LEU A 96 6.83 3.94 20.90
N GLY A 97 7.91 4.16 21.65
CA GLY A 97 8.48 5.48 21.84
C GLY A 97 9.45 5.87 20.72
N PRO A 98 9.91 7.14 20.74
CA PRO A 98 10.92 7.62 19.79
C PRO A 98 12.23 6.83 19.85
N THR A 99 12.59 6.28 21.01
CA THR A 99 13.82 5.49 21.20
C THR A 99 13.73 4.14 20.51
N GLU A 100 12.61 3.42 20.64
CA GLU A 100 12.37 2.17 19.93
C GLU A 100 12.43 2.42 18.42
N PHE A 101 11.76 3.46 17.92
CA PHE A 101 11.84 3.82 16.51
C PHE A 101 13.27 4.13 16.06
N ALA A 102 14.05 4.90 16.84
CA ALA A 102 15.42 5.26 16.49
C ALA A 102 16.37 4.05 16.36
N LEU A 103 16.14 2.96 17.10
CA LEU A 103 16.90 1.72 16.96
C LEU A 103 16.68 1.07 15.60
N TRP A 104 15.46 1.17 15.06
CA TRP A 104 15.05 0.59 13.78
C TRP A 104 15.26 1.53 12.59
N ALA A 105 15.26 2.85 12.80
CA ALA A 105 15.41 3.88 11.76
C ALA A 105 16.84 4.05 11.24
N ARG A 106 17.73 3.06 11.44
CA ARG A 106 19.08 3.11 10.87
C ARG A 106 18.97 3.07 9.35
N ARG A 107 19.70 3.98 8.67
CA ARG A 107 19.80 4.03 7.20
C ARG A 107 20.12 2.66 6.64
N ARG A 108 19.37 2.24 5.63
CA ARG A 108 19.57 0.96 4.96
C ARG A 108 20.75 1.07 3.98
N PRO A 109 21.44 -0.04 3.67
CA PRO A 109 22.57 -0.04 2.72
C PRO A 109 22.27 0.64 1.38
N GLU A 110 21.06 0.50 0.86
CA GLU A 110 20.59 1.14 -0.37
C GLU A 110 20.48 2.67 -0.26
N ASP A 111 20.24 3.23 0.93
CA ASP A 111 20.17 4.67 1.18
C ASP A 111 21.55 5.35 1.13
N TYR A 112 22.64 4.59 1.04
CA TYR A 112 24.01 5.13 0.97
C TYR A 112 24.46 5.46 -0.45
N TYR A 113 23.78 4.95 -1.48
CA TYR A 113 24.25 5.04 -2.87
C TYR A 113 23.49 6.06 -3.73
N ASP A 114 22.55 6.84 -3.18
CA ASP A 114 21.72 7.83 -3.91
C ASP A 114 21.19 7.27 -5.25
N LEU A 115 20.93 5.97 -5.30
CA LEU A 115 20.39 5.33 -6.50
C LEU A 115 18.93 5.77 -6.65
N PRO A 116 18.49 6.21 -7.84
CA PRO A 116 17.09 6.55 -8.04
C PRO A 116 16.26 5.29 -7.80
N ALA A 117 15.50 5.27 -6.70
CA ALA A 117 14.66 4.11 -6.41
C ALA A 117 13.56 4.01 -7.48
N ASP A 118 13.41 2.82 -8.08
CA ASP A 118 12.39 2.55 -9.10
C ASP A 118 11.01 2.97 -8.60
N ALA A 119 10.31 3.80 -9.37
CA ALA A 119 8.97 4.27 -9.00
C ALA A 119 7.98 3.13 -9.14
N ILE A 120 7.11 2.95 -8.15
CA ILE A 120 5.93 2.10 -8.32
C ILE A 120 4.85 3.01 -8.89
N GLU A 121 4.68 2.96 -10.20
CA GLU A 121 3.56 3.59 -10.88
C GLU A 121 2.31 2.74 -10.62
N ILE A 122 1.25 3.37 -10.13
CA ILE A 122 -0.08 2.79 -10.20
C ILE A 122 -0.69 3.35 -11.48
N GLU A 123 -1.03 2.50 -12.45
CA GLU A 123 -1.63 2.96 -13.72
C GLU A 123 -2.85 3.84 -13.44
N ASP A 124 -2.71 5.13 -13.73
CA ASP A 124 -3.81 6.08 -13.73
C ASP A 124 -4.62 5.84 -15.01
N GLN A 125 -5.67 5.03 -14.93
CA GLN A 125 -6.60 4.87 -16.06
C GLN A 125 -7.56 6.06 -16.22
N GLN A 126 -7.15 7.28 -15.85
CA GLN A 126 -7.91 8.49 -16.12
C GLN A 126 -8.14 8.74 -17.63
N GLU A 127 -7.49 7.99 -18.52
CA GLU A 127 -7.76 8.02 -19.96
C GLU A 127 -8.96 7.18 -20.42
N LEU A 128 -9.55 6.30 -19.58
CA LEU A 128 -10.73 5.50 -19.93
C LEU A 128 -12.08 6.21 -19.69
N LEU A 129 -12.05 7.48 -19.30
CA LEU A 129 -13.24 8.32 -19.10
C LEU A 129 -13.23 9.59 -19.97
N LYS A 130 -12.45 9.59 -21.07
CA LYS A 130 -12.64 10.53 -22.18
C LYS A 130 -13.53 9.93 -23.26
#